data_AF-A0A368CCK6-F1
#
_entry.id   AF-A0A368CCK6-F1
#
_cell.length_a   1.000
_cell.length_b   1.000
_cell.length_c   1.000
_cell.angle_alpha   90.00
_cell.angle_beta   90.00
_cell.angle_gamma   90.00
#
_symmetry.space_group_name_H-M   'P 1'
#
loop_
_entity.id
_entity.type
_entity.pdbx_description
1 polymer ?
#
loop_
_entity_poly.entity_id
_entity_poly.type
_entity_poly.pdbx_seq_one_letter_code
_entity_poly.pdbx_strand_id
1 'polypeptide(L)'
;MFKKITQQAQLLIQGTLLATLFISPVLADIANTDIPGINRSGDSYQVPADMQDWSTQDLSSLRTEHQKSLEAMRKHQLSQDAAEENMLAELLRHDLVRLSIVDVIPVLIEDYQIDGDFKHTLMGYRSTFMNELRASHDDIRSLGDYQAYDFRFAAVYMSMLYAFDSNPEFYQRLKSDMVNDATPIGRYRLSIDESYLSVKQASEKMDTIHQLNDLEKVIVALDSELERRKR
;
A
#
# COMPACT_ATOMS: atom_id res chain seq x y z
N MET A 1 43.31 7.20 -0.48
CA MET A 1 42.33 6.93 -1.56
C MET A 1 41.03 6.37 -0.96
N PHE A 2 40.37 7.10 -0.06
CA PHE A 2 39.15 6.65 0.65
C PHE A 2 38.17 7.82 0.83
N LYS A 3 37.62 8.34 -0.27
CA LYS A 3 36.64 9.44 -0.22
C LYS A 3 35.45 9.31 -1.18
N LYS A 4 35.33 8.19 -1.92
CA LYS A 4 34.27 8.01 -2.93
C LYS A 4 33.13 7.05 -2.56
N ILE A 5 33.26 6.26 -1.48
CA ILE A 5 32.27 5.23 -1.13
C ILE A 5 31.14 5.80 -0.22
N THR A 6 31.39 6.92 0.47
CA THR A 6 30.42 7.51 1.41
C THR A 6 29.33 8.37 0.78
N GLN A 7 29.54 8.92 -0.42
CA GLN A 7 28.53 9.75 -1.09
C GLN A 7 27.38 8.91 -1.71
N GLN A 8 27.68 7.74 -2.29
CA GLN A 8 26.65 6.86 -2.86
C GLN A 8 25.76 6.22 -1.78
N ALA A 9 26.32 5.88 -0.62
CA ALA A 9 25.54 5.37 0.51
C ALA A 9 24.65 6.44 1.16
N GLN A 10 25.09 7.71 1.21
CA GLN A 10 24.26 8.82 1.69
C GLN A 10 23.14 9.20 0.71
N LEU A 11 23.36 9.09 -0.60
CA LEU A 11 22.35 9.29 -1.64
C LEU A 11 21.25 8.20 -1.60
N LEU A 12 21.63 6.94 -1.37
CA LEU A 12 20.67 5.84 -1.24
C LEU A 12 19.78 6.01 0.01
N ILE A 13 20.35 6.37 1.16
CA ILE A 13 19.60 6.52 2.42
C ILE A 13 18.64 7.72 2.36
N GLN A 14 19.03 8.83 1.72
CA GLN A 14 18.13 9.99 1.55
C GLN A 14 17.05 9.78 0.48
N GLY A 15 17.27 8.89 -0.51
CA GLY A 15 16.25 8.50 -1.48
C GLY A 15 15.17 7.60 -0.88
N THR A 16 15.54 6.61 -0.05
CA THR A 16 14.58 5.71 0.63
C THR A 16 13.69 6.40 1.65
N LEU A 17 14.18 7.43 2.36
CA LEU A 17 13.38 8.15 3.35
C LEU A 17 12.37 9.12 2.72
N LEU A 18 12.46 9.37 1.41
CA LEU A 18 11.63 10.35 0.71
C LEU A 18 10.59 9.74 -0.23
N ALA A 19 10.88 8.56 -0.77
CA ALA A 19 9.83 7.73 -1.33
C ALA A 19 8.72 7.50 -0.30
N THR A 20 9.07 7.33 0.98
CA THR A 20 8.12 7.23 2.11
C THR A 20 7.39 8.52 2.49
N LEU A 21 7.77 9.69 1.97
CA LEU A 21 7.21 10.99 2.40
C LEU A 21 6.15 11.55 1.45
N PHE A 22 6.23 11.23 0.15
CA PHE A 22 5.15 11.54 -0.81
C PHE A 22 4.34 10.33 -1.20
N ILE A 23 4.89 9.15 -0.95
CA ILE A 23 4.20 7.93 -1.20
C ILE A 23 3.93 7.32 0.17
N SER A 24 2.65 7.09 0.42
CA SER A 24 2.18 6.17 1.45
C SER A 24 3.15 4.96 1.56
N PRO A 25 3.32 4.34 2.75
CA PRO A 25 4.15 3.15 2.96
C PRO A 25 3.98 2.00 1.94
N VAL A 26 2.99 2.06 1.05
CA VAL A 26 2.83 1.28 -0.19
C VAL A 26 4.05 1.30 -1.14
N LEU A 27 4.85 2.37 -1.26
CA LEU A 27 6.01 2.38 -2.20
C LEU A 27 7.39 2.28 -1.54
N ALA A 28 7.50 2.19 -0.20
CA ALA A 28 8.75 1.70 0.42
C ALA A 28 9.07 0.26 -0.04
N ASP A 29 8.04 -0.42 -0.55
CA ASP A 29 8.08 -1.78 -1.04
C ASP A 29 7.97 -1.86 -2.57
N ILE A 30 8.30 -0.88 -3.42
CA ILE A 30 8.22 -1.04 -4.92
C ILE A 30 8.98 -2.28 -5.46
N ALA A 31 9.88 -2.87 -4.68
CA ALA A 31 10.49 -4.16 -5.03
C ALA A 31 9.52 -5.36 -4.88
N ASN A 32 8.47 -5.24 -4.06
CA ASN A 32 7.35 -6.14 -3.91
C ASN A 32 6.06 -5.46 -4.38
N THR A 33 5.24 -6.13 -5.17
CA THR A 33 3.98 -5.59 -5.70
C THR A 33 2.86 -5.38 -4.64
N ASP A 34 3.23 -5.11 -3.39
CA ASP A 34 2.37 -5.15 -2.21
C ASP A 34 1.47 -3.93 -2.09
N ILE A 35 0.31 -4.02 -2.75
CA ILE A 35 -0.83 -3.16 -2.46
C ILE A 35 -1.49 -3.68 -1.18
N PRO A 36 -1.53 -2.91 -0.08
CA PRO A 36 -2.17 -3.32 1.17
C PRO A 36 -3.60 -3.79 0.93
N GLY A 37 -4.03 -4.85 1.60
CA GLY A 37 -5.36 -5.43 1.45
C GLY A 37 -5.50 -6.31 0.21
N ILE A 38 -4.81 -6.01 -0.89
CA ILE A 38 -4.76 -6.88 -2.08
C ILE A 38 -3.68 -7.95 -1.89
N ASN A 39 -2.52 -7.56 -1.36
CA ASN A 39 -1.43 -8.47 -1.00
C ASN A 39 -1.41 -8.69 0.52
N ARG A 40 -1.35 -9.96 0.90
CA ARG A 40 -1.45 -10.43 2.30
C ARG A 40 -0.26 -9.92 3.11
N SER A 41 -0.52 -9.23 4.22
CA SER A 41 0.52 -8.59 5.03
C SER A 41 0.91 -9.32 6.32
N GLY A 42 0.37 -10.53 6.57
CA GLY A 42 0.47 -11.20 7.87
C GLY A 42 0.73 -12.70 7.85
N ASP A 43 0.89 -13.25 9.06
CA ASP A 43 1.04 -14.69 9.32
C ASP A 43 -0.12 -15.47 8.69
N SER A 44 0.21 -16.35 7.75
CA SER A 44 -0.74 -17.27 7.14
C SER A 44 -0.85 -18.54 7.98
N TYR A 45 -2.08 -19.03 8.22
CA TYR A 45 -2.24 -20.41 8.69
C TYR A 45 -1.81 -21.36 7.57
N GLN A 46 -0.85 -22.23 7.87
CA GLN A 46 -0.34 -23.21 6.91
C GLN A 46 -0.67 -24.62 7.37
N VAL A 47 -0.96 -25.49 6.41
CA VAL A 47 -1.07 -26.92 6.67
C VAL A 47 0.30 -27.42 7.10
N PRO A 48 0.46 -28.06 8.28
CA PRO A 48 1.75 -28.58 8.70
C PRO A 48 2.26 -29.63 7.70
N ALA A 49 3.49 -29.44 7.21
CA ALA A 49 4.05 -30.25 6.13
C ALA A 49 4.29 -31.72 6.53
N ASP A 50 4.52 -31.96 7.82
CA ASP A 50 4.86 -33.24 8.44
C ASP A 50 3.69 -33.82 9.27
N MET A 51 2.45 -33.34 9.08
CA MET A 51 1.28 -33.77 9.87
C MET A 51 1.01 -35.29 9.80
N GLN A 52 1.55 -35.98 8.79
CA GLN A 52 1.45 -37.44 8.64
C GLN A 52 2.23 -38.19 9.72
N ASP A 53 3.29 -37.58 10.27
CA ASP A 53 4.16 -38.18 11.29
C ASP A 53 3.66 -37.91 12.72
N TRP A 54 2.70 -37.01 12.88
CA TRP A 54 2.18 -36.59 14.18
C TRP A 54 1.24 -37.64 14.77
N SER A 55 1.05 -37.64 16.10
CA SER A 55 0.09 -38.57 16.71
C SER A 55 -1.37 -38.16 16.42
N THR A 56 -2.29 -39.12 16.43
CA THR A 56 -3.73 -38.85 16.26
C THR A 56 -4.26 -37.89 17.35
N GLN A 57 -3.68 -37.96 18.55
CA GLN A 57 -4.03 -37.06 19.66
C GLN A 57 -3.58 -35.62 19.37
N ASP A 58 -2.37 -35.43 18.85
CA ASP A 58 -1.85 -34.10 18.53
C ASP A 58 -2.67 -33.45 17.41
N LEU A 59 -2.97 -34.21 16.35
CA LEU A 59 -3.83 -33.74 15.26
C LEU A 59 -5.23 -33.36 15.75
N SER A 60 -5.83 -34.16 16.64
CA SER A 60 -7.16 -33.87 17.21
C SER A 60 -7.15 -32.62 18.11
N SER A 61 -6.06 -32.43 18.86
CA SER A 61 -5.86 -31.27 19.74
C SER A 61 -5.73 -29.99 18.92
N LEU A 62 -4.86 -30.00 17.92
CA LEU A 62 -4.66 -28.86 17.02
C LEU A 62 -5.95 -28.52 16.25
N ARG A 63 -6.66 -29.53 15.73
CA ARG A 63 -7.96 -29.34 15.07
C ARG A 63 -8.98 -28.67 15.97
N THR A 64 -9.03 -29.07 17.26
CA THR A 64 -9.94 -28.48 18.25
C THR A 64 -9.57 -27.02 18.56
N GLU A 65 -8.29 -26.74 18.73
CA GLU A 65 -7.78 -25.39 18.93
C GLU A 65 -8.14 -24.47 17.75
N HIS A 66 -7.83 -24.90 16.53
CA HIS A 66 -8.13 -24.15 15.31
C HIS A 66 -9.64 -23.95 15.10
N GLN A 67 -10.47 -24.94 15.41
CA GLN A 67 -11.93 -24.79 15.38
C GLN A 67 -12.41 -23.69 16.34
N LYS A 68 -11.86 -23.64 17.56
CA LYS A 68 -12.18 -22.60 18.54
C LYS A 68 -11.76 -21.21 18.06
N SER A 69 -10.57 -21.09 17.46
CA SER A 69 -10.09 -19.84 16.86
C SER A 69 -10.97 -19.40 15.70
N LEU A 70 -11.37 -20.32 14.81
CA LEU A 70 -12.26 -20.05 13.69
C LEU A 70 -13.62 -19.49 14.15
N GLU A 71 -14.22 -20.12 15.17
CA GLU A 71 -15.49 -19.67 15.74
C GLU A 71 -15.38 -18.29 16.41
N ALA A 72 -14.25 -18.00 17.05
CA ALA A 72 -13.99 -16.69 17.65
C ALA A 72 -13.89 -15.59 16.60
N MET A 73 -13.19 -15.85 15.48
CA MET A 73 -13.02 -14.89 14.39
C MET A 73 -14.34 -14.59 13.66
N ARG A 74 -15.16 -15.61 13.40
CA ARG A 74 -16.44 -15.46 12.67
C ARG A 74 -17.47 -14.54 13.34
N LYS A 75 -17.39 -14.33 14.66
CA LYS A 75 -18.44 -13.61 15.43
C LYS A 75 -18.62 -12.15 15.04
N HIS A 76 -17.67 -11.53 14.34
CA HIS A 76 -17.69 -10.09 14.05
C HIS A 76 -17.32 -9.74 12.61
N GLN A 77 -17.41 -10.70 11.68
CA GLN A 77 -16.78 -10.58 10.38
C GLN A 77 -17.76 -10.21 9.25
N LEU A 78 -17.30 -9.34 8.36
CA LEU A 78 -17.96 -9.04 7.08
C LEU A 78 -17.82 -10.25 6.13
N SER A 79 -18.70 -10.34 5.13
CA SER A 79 -18.46 -11.25 4.00
C SER A 79 -17.23 -10.80 3.20
N GLN A 80 -16.64 -11.72 2.44
CA GLN A 80 -15.52 -11.40 1.54
C GLN A 80 -15.89 -10.26 0.58
N ASP A 81 -17.02 -10.38 -0.12
CA ASP A 81 -17.48 -9.35 -1.06
C ASP A 81 -17.63 -7.97 -0.41
N ALA A 82 -18.19 -7.91 0.80
CA ALA A 82 -18.38 -6.64 1.52
C ALA A 82 -17.04 -6.03 1.97
N ALA A 83 -16.04 -6.87 2.30
CA ALA A 83 -14.72 -6.40 2.64
C ALA A 83 -13.95 -5.90 1.41
N GLU A 84 -14.06 -6.60 0.27
CA GLU A 84 -13.46 -6.18 -1.00
C GLU A 84 -14.09 -4.85 -1.50
N GLU A 85 -15.41 -4.70 -1.41
CA GLU A 85 -16.11 -3.46 -1.74
C GLU A 85 -15.66 -2.31 -0.83
N ASN A 86 -15.59 -2.55 0.49
CA ASN A 86 -15.11 -1.55 1.44
C ASN A 86 -13.64 -1.17 1.19
N MET A 87 -12.78 -2.13 0.87
CA MET A 87 -11.38 -1.87 0.54
C MET A 87 -11.27 -1.01 -0.71
N LEU A 88 -11.97 -1.37 -1.79
CA LEU A 88 -11.98 -0.60 -3.02
C LEU A 88 -12.46 0.83 -2.78
N ALA A 89 -13.55 1.01 -2.02
CA ALA A 89 -14.09 2.34 -1.71
C ALA A 89 -13.07 3.22 -0.96
N GLU A 90 -12.36 2.67 0.04
CA GLU A 90 -11.36 3.43 0.79
C GLU A 90 -10.13 3.78 -0.07
N LEU A 91 -9.68 2.85 -0.94
CA LEU A 91 -8.60 3.11 -1.90
C LEU A 91 -8.98 4.24 -2.86
N LEU A 92 -10.17 4.19 -3.46
CA LEU A 92 -10.65 5.23 -4.37
C LEU A 92 -10.79 6.59 -3.67
N ARG A 93 -11.24 6.61 -2.41
CA ARG A 93 -11.33 7.83 -1.61
C ARG A 93 -9.94 8.41 -1.32
N HIS A 94 -8.97 7.57 -0.99
CA HIS A 94 -7.57 7.97 -0.79
C HIS A 94 -6.96 8.56 -2.07
N ASP A 95 -7.26 7.97 -3.22
CA ASP A 95 -6.73 8.47 -4.50
C ASP A 95 -7.28 9.84 -4.88
N LEU A 96 -8.52 10.19 -4.51
CA LEU A 96 -9.02 11.55 -4.67
C LEU A 96 -8.19 12.57 -3.89
N VAL A 97 -7.69 12.20 -2.71
CA VAL A 97 -6.77 13.03 -1.92
C VAL A 97 -5.42 13.11 -2.62
N ARG A 98 -4.86 11.99 -3.09
CA ARG A 98 -3.61 12.01 -3.86
C ARG A 98 -3.72 12.89 -5.10
N LEU A 99 -4.83 12.80 -5.85
CA LEU A 99 -5.13 13.60 -7.05
C LEU A 99 -5.18 15.11 -6.77
N SER A 100 -5.38 15.55 -5.52
CA SER A 100 -5.31 16.99 -5.18
C SER A 100 -3.92 17.62 -5.39
N ILE A 101 -2.89 16.82 -5.70
CA ILE A 101 -1.59 17.31 -6.19
C ILE A 101 -1.74 18.27 -7.38
N VAL A 102 -2.80 18.12 -8.19
CA VAL A 102 -3.09 19.02 -9.32
C VAL A 102 -3.31 20.47 -8.89
N ASP A 103 -3.76 20.68 -7.67
CA ASP A 103 -4.01 21.99 -7.07
C ASP A 103 -2.78 22.49 -6.31
N VAL A 104 -1.92 21.58 -5.85
CA VAL A 104 -0.66 21.90 -5.15
C VAL A 104 0.45 22.31 -6.12
N ILE A 105 0.56 21.69 -7.29
CA ILE A 105 1.62 21.99 -8.28
C ILE A 105 1.68 23.48 -8.66
N PRO A 106 0.58 24.17 -8.99
CA PRO A 106 0.62 25.61 -9.27
C PRO A 106 1.13 26.45 -8.10
N VAL A 107 0.76 26.07 -6.87
CA VAL A 107 1.22 26.74 -5.65
C VAL A 107 2.71 26.54 -5.44
N LEU A 108 3.25 25.33 -5.70
CA LEU A 108 4.69 25.08 -5.66
C LEU A 108 5.43 25.94 -6.71
N ILE A 109 4.87 26.09 -7.90
CA ILE A 109 5.49 26.93 -8.93
C ILE A 109 5.58 28.39 -8.46
N GLU A 110 4.53 28.89 -7.81
CA GLU A 110 4.48 30.26 -7.29
C GLU A 110 5.41 30.46 -6.08
N ASP A 111 5.25 29.65 -5.02
CA ASP A 111 5.95 29.78 -3.74
C ASP A 111 7.48 29.62 -3.88
N TYR A 112 7.90 28.74 -4.79
CA TYR A 112 9.32 28.47 -5.03
C TYR A 112 9.86 29.25 -6.23
N GLN A 113 9.03 30.10 -6.86
CA GLN A 113 9.40 30.93 -8.01
C GLN A 113 10.00 30.10 -9.16
N ILE A 114 9.38 28.94 -9.44
CA ILE A 114 9.84 28.02 -10.48
C ILE A 114 9.51 28.59 -11.86
N ASP A 115 10.50 28.63 -12.74
CA ASP A 115 10.37 29.11 -14.10
C ASP A 115 10.98 28.14 -15.13
N GLY A 116 11.01 28.58 -16.40
CA GLY A 116 11.62 27.85 -17.51
C GLY A 116 11.06 26.44 -17.75
N ASP A 117 11.95 25.55 -18.18
CA ASP A 117 11.62 24.17 -18.58
C ASP A 117 11.08 23.35 -17.40
N PHE A 118 11.54 23.62 -16.18
CA PHE A 118 11.08 22.90 -15.00
C PHE A 118 9.61 23.23 -14.69
N LYS A 119 9.22 24.52 -14.75
CA LYS A 119 7.81 24.91 -14.66
C LYS A 119 6.94 24.21 -15.71
N HIS A 120 7.42 24.16 -16.97
CA HIS A 120 6.69 23.47 -18.04
C HIS A 120 6.51 21.98 -17.73
N THR A 121 7.56 21.33 -17.25
CA THR A 121 7.54 19.93 -16.82
C THR A 121 6.52 19.67 -15.70
N LEU A 122 6.48 20.51 -14.67
CA LEU A 122 5.52 20.39 -13.57
C LEU A 122 4.06 20.56 -14.03
N MET A 123 3.81 21.53 -14.92
CA MET A 123 2.49 21.71 -15.51
C MET A 123 2.09 20.52 -16.41
N GLY A 124 3.06 19.84 -17.03
CA GLY A 124 2.88 18.57 -17.73
C GLY A 124 2.39 17.46 -16.79
N TYR A 125 3.04 17.27 -15.64
CA TYR A 125 2.58 16.32 -14.62
C TYR A 125 1.18 16.66 -14.10
N ARG A 126 0.91 17.94 -13.82
CA ARG A 126 -0.44 18.39 -13.43
C ARG A 126 -1.49 17.96 -14.46
N SER A 127 -1.19 18.14 -15.73
CA SER A 127 -2.09 17.76 -16.84
C SER A 127 -2.29 16.25 -16.91
N THR A 128 -1.23 15.47 -16.67
CA THR A 128 -1.29 14.00 -16.61
C THR A 128 -2.19 13.51 -15.48
N PHE A 129 -2.01 14.05 -14.25
CA PHE A 129 -2.89 13.73 -13.13
C PHE A 129 -4.35 14.12 -13.40
N MET A 130 -4.57 15.31 -13.95
CA MET A 130 -5.92 15.84 -14.16
C MET A 130 -6.67 15.14 -15.30
N ASN A 131 -6.00 14.79 -16.39
CA ASN A 131 -6.66 14.32 -17.61
C ASN A 131 -6.60 12.80 -17.76
N GLU A 132 -5.53 12.15 -17.30
CA GLU A 132 -5.36 10.70 -17.47
C GLU A 132 -5.76 9.93 -16.21
N LEU A 133 -5.18 10.31 -15.06
CA LEU A 133 -5.40 9.57 -13.81
C LEU A 133 -6.76 9.87 -13.18
N ARG A 134 -7.23 11.12 -13.25
CA ARG A 134 -8.59 11.43 -12.77
C ARG A 134 -9.67 10.83 -13.68
N ALA A 135 -9.47 10.84 -14.99
CA ALA A 135 -10.43 10.22 -15.91
C ALA A 135 -10.51 8.69 -15.72
N SER A 136 -9.35 8.04 -15.55
CA SER A 136 -9.30 6.59 -15.31
C SER A 136 -9.88 6.18 -13.95
N HIS A 137 -9.96 7.09 -12.97
CA HIS A 137 -10.47 6.81 -11.62
C HIS A 137 -11.95 6.41 -11.64
N ASP A 138 -12.76 7.09 -12.45
CA ASP A 138 -14.21 6.86 -12.56
C ASP A 138 -14.56 5.48 -13.18
N ASP A 139 -13.61 4.86 -13.87
CA ASP A 139 -13.76 3.57 -14.56
C ASP A 139 -13.41 2.35 -13.68
N ILE A 140 -12.87 2.57 -12.48
CA ILE A 140 -12.44 1.48 -11.59
C ILE A 140 -13.68 0.85 -10.93
N ARG A 141 -13.87 -0.47 -11.12
CA ARG A 141 -15.02 -1.21 -10.59
C ARG A 141 -14.65 -2.37 -9.67
N SER A 142 -13.38 -2.77 -9.64
CA SER A 142 -12.89 -3.89 -8.84
C SER A 142 -11.47 -3.63 -8.32
N LEU A 143 -11.03 -4.42 -7.34
CA LEU A 143 -9.64 -4.43 -6.87
C LEU A 143 -8.64 -4.83 -7.97
N GLY A 144 -9.07 -5.64 -8.95
CA GLY A 144 -8.24 -5.98 -10.11
C GLY A 144 -8.00 -4.80 -11.04
N ASP A 145 -9.05 -4.00 -11.32
CA ASP A 145 -8.91 -2.76 -12.11
C ASP A 145 -8.03 -1.75 -11.37
N TYR A 146 -8.19 -1.69 -10.05
CA TYR A 146 -7.42 -0.81 -9.17
C TYR A 146 -5.92 -1.05 -9.28
N GLN A 147 -5.46 -2.30 -9.30
CA GLN A 147 -4.02 -2.62 -9.35
C GLN A 147 -3.33 -2.03 -10.58
N ALA A 148 -3.95 -2.13 -11.76
CA ALA A 148 -3.41 -1.54 -12.98
C ALA A 148 -3.47 0.00 -12.98
N TYR A 149 -4.47 0.56 -12.31
CA TYR A 149 -4.58 2.00 -12.09
C TYR A 149 -3.48 2.53 -11.15
N ASP A 150 -3.32 1.94 -9.97
CA ASP A 150 -2.35 2.39 -8.98
C ASP A 150 -0.90 2.27 -9.50
N PHE A 151 -0.60 1.25 -10.31
CA PHE A 151 0.69 1.17 -11.01
C PHE A 151 0.97 2.41 -11.88
N ARG A 152 -0.02 2.85 -12.69
CA ARG A 152 0.11 4.05 -13.51
C ARG A 152 0.26 5.30 -12.64
N PHE A 153 -0.53 5.37 -11.57
CA PHE A 153 -0.48 6.46 -10.61
C PHE A 153 0.92 6.60 -9.98
N ALA A 154 1.47 5.50 -9.47
CA ALA A 154 2.82 5.40 -8.92
C ALA A 154 3.89 5.80 -9.95
N ALA A 155 3.78 5.34 -11.20
CA ALA A 155 4.73 5.69 -12.26
C ALA A 155 4.80 7.20 -12.53
N VAL A 156 3.66 7.90 -12.52
CA VAL A 156 3.61 9.36 -12.68
C VAL A 156 4.24 10.07 -11.49
N TYR A 157 3.96 9.63 -10.25
CA TYR A 157 4.63 10.17 -9.06
C TYR A 157 6.14 9.99 -9.11
N MET A 158 6.62 8.79 -9.43
CA MET A 158 8.05 8.50 -9.52
C MET A 158 8.74 9.35 -10.59
N SER A 159 8.09 9.56 -11.73
CA SER A 159 8.59 10.44 -12.79
C SER A 159 8.67 11.90 -12.30
N MET A 160 7.66 12.36 -11.56
CA MET A 160 7.66 13.70 -10.96
C MET A 160 8.77 13.86 -9.91
N LEU A 161 8.97 12.87 -9.04
CA LEU A 161 10.06 12.86 -8.07
C LEU A 161 11.44 12.88 -8.75
N TYR A 162 11.61 12.18 -9.86
CA TYR A 162 12.85 12.23 -10.65
C TYR A 162 13.11 13.62 -11.26
N ALA A 163 12.04 14.30 -11.71
CA ALA A 163 12.16 15.69 -12.17
C ALA A 163 12.51 16.65 -11.02
N PHE A 164 12.01 16.40 -9.80
CA PHE A 164 12.42 17.15 -8.62
C PHE A 164 13.90 16.94 -8.30
N ASP A 165 14.39 15.70 -8.33
CA ASP A 165 15.80 15.37 -8.04
C ASP A 165 16.77 16.03 -9.04
N SER A 166 16.33 16.17 -10.29
CA SER A 166 17.05 16.92 -11.34
C SER A 166 17.14 18.44 -11.05
N ASN A 167 16.44 18.95 -10.03
CA ASN A 167 16.42 20.33 -9.56
C ASN A 167 16.76 20.39 -8.05
N PRO A 168 18.03 20.19 -7.65
CA PRO A 168 18.39 19.86 -6.27
C PRO A 168 18.05 20.95 -5.24
N GLU A 169 18.21 22.23 -5.58
CA GLU A 169 17.90 23.34 -4.66
C GLU A 169 16.41 23.41 -4.33
N PHE A 170 15.56 23.31 -5.36
CA PHE A 170 14.12 23.18 -5.21
C PHE A 170 13.79 21.96 -4.34
N TYR A 171 14.36 20.80 -4.67
CA TYR A 171 14.03 19.56 -3.99
C TYR A 171 14.43 19.56 -2.51
N GLN A 172 15.56 20.18 -2.14
CA GLN A 172 15.94 20.34 -0.73
C GLN A 172 14.97 21.24 0.04
N ARG A 173 14.49 22.34 -0.57
CA ARG A 173 13.48 23.19 0.06
C ARG A 173 12.15 22.46 0.19
N LEU A 174 11.68 21.80 -0.87
CA LEU A 174 10.46 21.00 -0.87
C LEU A 174 10.46 19.99 0.29
N LYS A 175 11.57 19.26 0.47
CA LYS A 175 11.76 18.32 1.59
C LYS A 175 11.56 18.95 2.96
N SER A 176 12.14 20.14 3.17
CA SER A 176 12.01 20.86 4.43
C SER A 176 10.57 21.34 4.67
N ASP A 177 9.85 21.66 3.61
CA ASP A 177 8.48 22.18 3.71
C ASP A 177 7.47 21.04 3.91
N MET A 178 7.72 19.85 3.38
CA MET A 178 6.88 18.66 3.58
C MET A 178 6.71 18.25 5.04
N VAL A 179 7.72 18.48 5.88
CA VAL A 179 7.65 18.16 7.32
C VAL A 179 6.93 19.25 8.12
N ASN A 180 6.54 20.35 7.47
CA ASN A 180 5.86 21.47 8.09
C ASN A 180 4.43 21.59 7.56
N ASP A 181 3.46 21.18 8.37
CA ASP A 181 2.03 21.20 8.02
C ASP A 181 1.45 22.63 7.86
N ALA A 182 2.23 23.68 8.11
CA ALA A 182 1.84 25.05 7.76
C ALA A 182 2.10 25.40 6.28
N THR A 183 2.86 24.59 5.55
CA THR A 183 3.13 24.79 4.12
C THR A 183 2.07 24.08 3.26
N PRO A 184 1.83 24.53 2.01
CA PRO A 184 0.91 23.84 1.11
C PRO A 184 1.26 22.36 0.89
N ILE A 185 2.54 22.06 0.71
CA ILE A 185 3.03 20.70 0.49
C ILE A 185 2.98 19.82 1.75
N GLY A 186 3.25 20.41 2.92
CA GLY A 186 3.11 19.72 4.20
C GLY A 186 1.66 19.36 4.50
N ARG A 187 0.71 20.30 4.30
CA ARG A 187 -0.74 20.02 4.42
C ARG A 187 -1.19 18.90 3.49
N TYR A 188 -0.72 18.95 2.24
CA TYR A 188 -1.03 17.92 1.26
C TYR A 188 -0.51 16.54 1.71
N ARG A 189 0.74 16.46 2.16
CA ARG A 189 1.33 15.23 2.71
C ARG A 189 0.56 14.73 3.93
N LEU A 190 0.19 15.61 4.87
CA LEU A 190 -0.62 15.23 6.03
C LEU A 190 -1.98 14.65 5.61
N SER A 191 -2.63 15.26 4.61
CA SER A 191 -3.92 14.78 4.09
C SER A 191 -3.82 13.37 3.48
N ILE A 192 -2.71 13.08 2.77
CA ILE A 192 -2.42 11.73 2.27
C ILE A 192 -2.32 10.74 3.44
N ASP A 193 -1.48 11.05 4.44
CA ASP A 193 -1.26 10.17 5.60
C ASP A 193 -2.56 9.88 6.36
N GLU A 194 -3.36 10.92 6.63
CA GLU A 194 -4.62 10.80 7.35
C GLU A 194 -5.64 9.97 6.58
N SER A 195 -5.78 10.21 5.28
CA SER A 195 -6.73 9.44 4.45
C SER A 195 -6.33 7.97 4.32
N TYR A 196 -5.03 7.67 4.36
CA TYR A 196 -4.53 6.30 4.28
C TYR A 196 -4.84 5.45 5.52
N LEU A 197 -5.12 6.06 6.69
CA LEU A 197 -5.50 5.32 7.89
C LEU A 197 -6.74 4.45 7.68
N SER A 198 -7.70 4.91 6.87
CA SER A 198 -8.90 4.13 6.55
C SER A 198 -8.62 2.98 5.60
N VAL A 199 -7.68 3.17 4.65
CA VAL A 199 -7.19 2.08 3.79
C VAL A 199 -6.53 0.99 4.64
N LYS A 200 -5.71 1.38 5.63
CA LYS A 200 -5.10 0.44 6.57
C LYS A 200 -6.13 -0.36 7.35
N GLN A 201 -7.16 0.31 7.88
CA GLN A 201 -8.25 -0.37 8.59
C GLN A 201 -9.04 -1.33 7.70
N ALA A 202 -9.25 -0.98 6.42
CA ALA A 202 -9.88 -1.86 5.46
C ALA A 202 -9.00 -3.08 5.12
N SER A 203 -7.69 -2.87 4.97
CA SER A 203 -6.69 -3.94 4.77
C SER A 203 -6.70 -4.94 5.93
N GLU A 204 -6.71 -4.46 7.18
CA GLU A 204 -6.75 -5.33 8.37
C GLU A 204 -7.99 -6.25 8.37
N LYS A 205 -9.14 -5.74 7.88
CA LYS A 205 -10.35 -6.56 7.72
C LYS A 205 -10.19 -7.63 6.64
N MET A 206 -9.57 -7.28 5.51
CA MET A 206 -9.27 -8.25 4.44
C MET A 206 -8.30 -9.34 4.91
N ASP A 207 -7.24 -8.95 5.63
CA ASP A 207 -6.28 -9.89 6.20
C ASP A 207 -6.96 -10.87 7.18
N THR A 208 -7.90 -10.39 8.00
CA THR A 208 -8.68 -11.25 8.89
C THR A 208 -9.51 -12.29 8.10
N ILE A 209 -10.05 -11.92 6.93
CA ILE A 209 -10.81 -12.85 6.06
C ILE A 209 -9.87 -13.87 5.42
N HIS A 210 -8.69 -13.46 5.00
CA HIS A 210 -7.68 -14.38 4.51
C HIS A 210 -7.23 -15.38 5.57
N GLN A 211 -7.03 -14.92 6.81
CA GLN A 211 -6.72 -15.79 7.94
C GLN A 211 -7.84 -16.79 8.24
N LEU A 212 -9.12 -16.38 8.19
CA LEU A 212 -10.26 -17.30 8.28
C LEU A 212 -10.16 -18.40 7.22
N ASN A 213 -10.01 -18.01 5.96
CA ASN A 213 -9.99 -18.94 4.83
C ASN A 213 -8.81 -19.91 4.92
N ASP A 214 -7.66 -19.45 5.39
CA ASP A 214 -6.48 -20.28 5.59
C ASP A 214 -6.69 -21.26 6.76
N LEU A 215 -7.27 -20.81 7.87
CA LEU A 215 -7.59 -21.66 9.02
C LEU A 215 -8.62 -22.75 8.67
N GLU A 216 -9.62 -22.42 7.85
CA GLU A 216 -10.59 -23.40 7.33
C GLU A 216 -9.89 -24.48 6.50
N LYS A 217 -8.95 -24.12 5.62
CA LYS A 217 -8.17 -25.08 4.84
C LYS A 217 -7.34 -26.00 5.75
N VAL A 218 -6.72 -25.45 6.79
CA VAL A 218 -5.96 -26.25 7.76
C VAL A 218 -6.87 -27.26 8.46
N ILE A 219 -8.05 -26.83 8.92
CA ILE A 219 -9.02 -27.72 9.57
C ILE A 219 -9.46 -28.85 8.61
N VAL A 220 -9.74 -28.52 7.35
CA VAL A 220 -10.10 -29.53 6.33
C VAL A 220 -8.98 -30.54 6.10
N ALA A 221 -7.72 -30.08 6.06
CA ALA A 221 -6.56 -30.96 5.92
C ALA A 221 -6.39 -31.90 7.13
N LEU A 222 -6.55 -31.37 8.34
CA LEU A 222 -6.50 -32.15 9.59
C LEU A 222 -7.64 -33.19 9.64
N ASP A 223 -8.87 -32.80 9.32
CA ASP A 223 -10.03 -33.71 9.28
C ASP A 223 -9.80 -34.83 8.25
N SER A 224 -9.24 -34.51 7.07
CA SER A 224 -8.91 -35.49 6.03
C SER A 224 -7.86 -36.50 6.48
N GLU A 225 -6.80 -36.05 7.16
CA GLU A 225 -5.75 -36.93 7.68
C GLU A 225 -6.25 -37.81 8.82
N LEU A 226 -7.06 -37.27 9.73
CA LEU A 226 -7.69 -38.04 10.81
C LEU A 226 -8.61 -39.13 10.25
N GLU A 227 -9.41 -38.83 9.23
CA GLU A 227 -10.26 -39.82 8.55
C GLU A 227 -9.44 -40.89 7.81
N ARG A 228 -8.32 -40.52 7.19
CA ARG A 228 -7.41 -41.47 6.54
C ARG A 228 -6.91 -42.53 7.51
N ARG A 229 -6.60 -42.14 8.76
CA ARG A 229 -6.07 -43.05 9.80
C ARG A 229 -7.12 -43.98 10.40
N LYS A 230 -8.40 -43.68 10.22
CA LYS A 230 -9.51 -44.53 10.68
C LYS A 230 -9.86 -45.64 9.68
N ARG A 231 -9.35 -45.56 8.44
CA ARG A 231 -9.54 -46.55 7.37
C ARG A 231 -8.40 -47.56 7.38
#